data_AF-A0A3N5MS94-F1
#
_entry.id   AF-A0A3N5MS94-F1
#
_cell.length_a   1.000
_cell.length_b   1.000
_cell.length_c   1.000
_cell.angle_alpha   90.00
_cell.angle_beta   90.00
_cell.angle_gamma   90.00
#
_symmetry.space_group_name_H-M   'P 1'
#
loop_
_entity.id
_entity.type
_entity.pdbx_description
1 polymer ?
#
loop_
_entity_poly.entity_id
_entity_poly.type
_entity_poly.pdbx_seq_one_letter_code
_entity_poly.pdbx_strand_id
1 'polypeptide(L)' 'EYGDMFEKGIIDPAKVVRTALQDAASIAGLLITTEAGVAEAPKKKDAHAGHAHGGMGGMDM' A
#
# COMPACT_ATOMS: atom_id res chain seq x y z
N GLU A 1 -22.92 -9.86 -27.38
CA GLU A 1 -22.86 -8.79 -28.41
C GLU A 1 -22.45 -7.47 -27.80
N TYR A 2 -21.64 -6.72 -28.54
CA TYR A 2 -21.40 -5.30 -28.25
C TYR A 2 -22.68 -4.50 -28.51
N GLY A 3 -22.84 -3.34 -27.88
CA GLY A 3 -23.98 -2.47 -28.10
C GLY A 3 -23.98 -1.27 -27.16
N ASP A 4 -24.97 -0.40 -27.30
CA ASP A 4 -25.08 0.84 -26.54
C ASP A 4 -25.24 0.57 -25.03
N MET A 5 -24.44 1.27 -24.22
CA MET A 5 -24.40 1.05 -22.78
C MET A 5 -25.56 1.75 -22.05
N PHE A 6 -26.05 2.87 -22.58
CA PHE A 6 -27.19 3.60 -22.01
C PHE A 6 -28.49 2.83 -22.22
N GLU A 7 -28.74 2.32 -23.43
CA GLU A 7 -29.91 1.49 -23.74
C GLU A 7 -29.94 0.21 -22.91
N LYS A 8 -28.77 -0.33 -22.58
CA LYS A 8 -28.60 -1.50 -21.70
C LYS A 8 -28.69 -1.16 -20.20
N GLY A 9 -28.86 0.10 -19.83
CA GLY A 9 -28.98 0.56 -18.45
C GLY A 9 -27.67 0.49 -17.64
N ILE A 10 -26.51 0.37 -18.31
CA ILE A 10 -25.19 0.34 -17.68
C ILE A 10 -24.72 1.78 -17.50
N ILE A 11 -25.06 2.37 -16.34
CA ILE A 11 -24.82 3.78 -16.05
C ILE A 11 -23.92 3.90 -14.81
N ASP A 12 -22.75 4.51 -14.99
CA ASP A 12 -21.88 4.87 -13.88
C ASP A 12 -22.16 6.29 -13.38
N PRO A 13 -22.29 6.53 -12.06
CA PRO A 13 -22.51 7.86 -11.54
C PRO A 13 -21.35 8.80 -11.87
N ALA A 14 -21.65 10.01 -12.34
CA ALA A 14 -20.64 11.00 -12.70
C ALA A 14 -19.63 11.30 -11.57
N LYS A 15 -20.09 11.29 -10.30
CA LYS A 15 -19.21 11.46 -9.14
C LYS A 15 -18.22 10.28 -8.99
N VAL A 16 -18.63 9.06 -9.30
CA VAL A 16 -17.75 7.88 -9.17
C VAL A 16 -16.64 7.95 -10.21
N VAL A 17 -17.00 8.15 -11.48
CA VAL A 17 -16.02 8.19 -12.57
C VAL A 17 -15.06 9.37 -12.40
N ARG A 18 -15.56 10.57 -12.05
CA ARG A 18 -14.69 11.75 -11.86
C ARG A 18 -13.70 11.53 -10.71
N THR A 19 -14.17 10.99 -9.58
CA THR A 19 -13.34 10.84 -8.38
C THR A 19 -12.29 9.77 -8.63
N ALA A 20 -12.66 8.64 -9.23
CA ALA A 20 -11.69 7.60 -9.60
C ALA A 20 -10.57 8.13 -10.51
N LEU A 21 -10.93 8.96 -11.51
CA LEU A 21 -9.95 9.54 -12.43
C LEU A 21 -9.06 10.59 -11.77
N GLN A 22 -9.63 11.42 -10.88
CA GLN A 22 -8.88 12.42 -10.12
C GLN A 22 -7.91 11.78 -9.13
N ASP A 23 -8.35 10.75 -8.39
CA ASP A 23 -7.51 10.04 -7.43
C ASP A 23 -6.36 9.31 -8.15
N ALA A 24 -6.64 8.67 -9.28
CA ALA A 24 -5.63 8.02 -10.11
C ALA A 24 -4.60 9.03 -10.65
N ALA A 25 -5.06 10.17 -11.18
CA ALA A 25 -4.18 11.22 -11.66
C ALA A 25 -3.31 11.82 -10.54
N SER A 26 -3.86 11.95 -9.32
CA SER A 26 -3.13 12.44 -8.15
C SER A 26 -1.97 11.51 -7.76
N ILE A 27 -2.23 10.21 -7.63
CA ILE A 27 -1.17 9.23 -7.30
C ILE A 27 -0.17 9.11 -8.45
N ALA A 28 -0.62 9.09 -9.70
CA ALA A 28 0.29 9.06 -10.84
C ALA A 28 1.20 10.29 -10.86
N GLY A 29 0.65 11.49 -10.60
CA GLY A 29 1.42 12.73 -10.49
C GLY A 29 2.47 12.69 -9.39
N LEU A 30 2.12 12.16 -8.21
CA LEU A 30 3.05 11.95 -7.10
C LEU A 30 4.20 11.00 -7.49
N LEU A 31 3.88 9.85 -8.10
CA LEU A 31 4.87 8.84 -8.45
C LEU A 31 5.81 9.29 -9.57
N ILE A 32 5.32 10.04 -10.57
CA ILE A 32 6.15 10.53 -11.69
C ILE A 32 7.22 11.51 -11.21
N THR A 33 6.91 12.35 -10.22
CA THR A 33 7.85 13.34 -9.69
C THR A 33 8.68 12.83 -8.51
N THR A 34 8.37 11.64 -8.00
CA THR A 34 9.14 10.99 -6.93
C THR A 34 10.31 10.22 -7.54
N GLU A 35 11.54 10.72 -7.35
CA GLU A 35 12.75 10.11 -7.92
C GLU A 35 13.14 8.78 -7.25
N ALA A 36 12.83 8.61 -5.95
CA ALA A 36 13.14 7.39 -5.20
C ALA A 36 12.13 7.12 -4.08
N GLY A 37 11.76 5.86 -3.91
CA GLY A 37 11.02 5.36 -2.74
C GLY A 37 11.93 4.51 -1.86
N VAL A 38 11.99 4.81 -0.56
CA VAL A 38 12.75 4.02 0.43
C VAL A 38 11.78 3.20 1.26
N ALA A 39 12.06 1.90 1.38
CA ALA A 39 11.29 0.98 2.23
C ALA A 39 12.22 0.22 3.16
N GLU A 40 11.77 -0.03 4.40
CA GLU A 40 12.49 -0.88 5.34
C GLU A 40 12.35 -2.35 4.94
N ALA A 41 13.44 -3.10 5.06
CA ALA A 41 13.39 -4.55 4.87
C ALA A 41 12.48 -5.18 5.94
N PRO A 42 11.74 -6.27 5.62
CA PRO A 42 10.97 -7.00 6.61
C PRO A 42 11.85 -7.38 7.80
N LYS A 43 11.42 -7.01 9.00
CA LYS A 43 12.11 -7.43 10.23
C LYS A 43 12.05 -8.95 10.31
N LYS A 44 13.21 -9.61 10.42
CA LYS A 44 13.23 -11.00 10.85
C LYS A 44 12.61 -11.03 12.24
N LYS A 45 11.50 -11.77 12.41
CA LYS A 45 11.03 -12.08 13.77
C LYS A 45 12.16 -12.89 14.40
N ASP A 46 12.79 -12.34 15.43
CA ASP A 46 13.75 -13.11 16.22
C ASP A 46 13.04 -14.37 16.71
N ALA A 47 13.53 -15.54 16.30
CA ALA A 47 13.07 -16.83 16.80
C ALA A 47 13.43 -17.05 18.29
N HIS A 48 13.77 -15.99 19.02
CA HIS A 48 14.24 -16.02 20.41
C HIS A 48 13.35 -15.20 21.37
N ALA A 49 12.22 -14.67 20.95
CA ALA A 49 11.23 -14.04 21.84
C ALA A 49 10.40 -15.08 22.65
N GLY A 50 11.04 -16.13 23.14
CA GLY A 50 10.37 -17.21 23.83
C GLY A 50 11.35 -18.15 24.52
N HIS A 51 12.13 -17.67 25.48
CA HIS A 51 12.45 -18.40 26.70
C HIS A 51 12.86 -17.40 27.79
N ALA A 52 11.93 -17.18 28.72
CA ALA A 52 12.24 -16.64 30.02
C ALA A 52 13.17 -17.60 30.77
N HIS A 53 13.95 -17.03 31.69
CA HIS A 53 14.79 -17.66 32.72
C HIS A 53 16.19 -18.15 32.33
N GLY A 54 17.18 -17.35 32.74
CA GLY A 54 18.44 -17.89 33.24
C GLY A 54 19.68 -17.11 32.82
N GLY A 55 20.39 -16.55 33.79
CA GLY A 55 21.85 -16.34 33.65
C GLY A 55 22.34 -14.90 33.68
N MET A 56 22.50 -14.39 34.91
CA MET A 56 23.61 -13.56 35.37
C MET A 56 24.81 -13.39 34.41
N GLY A 57 25.24 -12.14 34.22
CA GLY A 57 26.67 -11.80 34.17
C GLY A 57 27.14 -11.04 32.93
N GLY A 58 27.82 -9.92 33.17
CA GLY A 58 28.75 -9.34 32.20
C GLY A 58 28.42 -7.92 31.76
N MET A 59 28.67 -6.97 32.65
CA MET A 59 29.00 -5.59 32.30
C MET A 59 30.33 -5.60 31.54
N ASP A 60 30.39 -5.04 30.33
CA ASP A 60 31.58 -4.43 29.74
C ASP A 60 31.22 -3.71 28.42
N MET A 61 31.45 -2.38 28.42
CA MET A 61 31.59 -1.45 27.28
C MET A 61 30.48 -1.40 26.21
#